data_AF-A0A7S3KC62-F1
#
_entry.id   AF-A0A7S3KC62-F1
#
_cell.length_a   1.000
_cell.length_b   1.000
_cell.length_c   1.000
_cell.angle_alpha   90.00
_cell.angle_beta   90.00
_cell.angle_gamma   90.00
#
_symmetry.space_group_name_H-M   'P 1'
#
loop_
_entity.id
_entity.type
_entity.pdbx_description
1 polymer ?
#
loop_
_entity_poly.entity_id
_entity_poly.type
_entity_poly.pdbx_seq_one_letter_code
_entity_poly.pdbx_strand_id
1 'polypeptide(L)'
;NHAHGFHIHAYGNLSQGCVTAGPHYNPYGTEHGGPFSSVRHVGDLGNVFSDSNGEATLDHWDSQVTLSGPTSVIGRACVLHKFTDDHGYGGTAESKKTGSAGPRIGCGVIGLDA
;
A
#
# COMPACT_ATOMS: atom_id res chain seq x y z
N ASN A 1 12.24 -16.22 -2.46
CA ASN A 1 11.46 -15.49 -1.46
C ASN A 1 11.91 -14.05 -1.41
N HIS A 2 11.02 -13.13 -1.78
CA HIS A 2 11.31 -11.70 -1.74
C HIS A 2 10.12 -10.97 -1.11
N ALA A 3 10.41 -9.93 -0.32
CA ALA A 3 9.38 -9.08 0.28
C ALA A 3 9.05 -7.94 -0.69
N HIS A 4 7.77 -7.57 -0.74
CA HIS A 4 7.26 -6.56 -1.65
C HIS A 4 6.31 -5.65 -0.91
N GLY A 5 6.55 -4.34 -0.98
CA GLY A 5 5.64 -3.35 -0.40
C GLY A 5 4.24 -3.47 -1.01
N PHE A 6 3.22 -3.43 -0.16
CA PHE A 6 1.82 -3.52 -0.55
C PHE A 6 1.02 -2.42 0.11
N HIS A 7 0.39 -1.57 -0.71
CA HIS A 7 -0.24 -0.36 -0.24
C HIS A 7 -1.57 -0.11 -0.92
N ILE A 8 -2.47 0.58 -0.23
CA ILE A 8 -3.64 1.22 -0.84
C ILE A 8 -3.25 2.64 -1.22
N HIS A 9 -3.42 2.97 -2.49
CA HIS A 9 -3.15 4.29 -3.07
C HIS A 9 -4.41 5.14 -3.17
N ALA A 10 -4.25 6.45 -3.19
CA ALA A 10 -5.34 7.41 -3.02
C ALA A 10 -6.45 7.31 -4.07
N TYR A 11 -6.14 6.92 -5.31
CA TYR A 11 -7.07 6.95 -6.43
C TYR A 11 -7.23 5.58 -7.08
N GLY A 12 -8.45 5.20 -7.43
CA GLY A 12 -8.76 4.10 -8.35
C GLY A 12 -8.55 4.46 -9.83
N ASN A 13 -7.73 5.47 -10.13
CA ASN A 13 -7.46 5.88 -11.51
C ASN A 13 -6.24 5.10 -12.06
N LEU A 14 -6.50 4.14 -12.94
CA LEU A 14 -5.46 3.33 -13.58
C LEU A 14 -5.30 3.63 -15.10
N SER A 15 -5.75 4.81 -15.55
CA SER A 15 -5.71 5.20 -16.98
C SER A 15 -4.30 5.24 -17.60
N GLN A 16 -3.26 5.38 -16.77
CA GLN A 16 -1.85 5.30 -17.20
C GLN A 16 -1.11 4.21 -16.42
N GLY A 17 -1.79 3.08 -16.20
CA GLY A 17 -1.31 2.02 -15.33
C GLY A 17 -1.25 2.45 -13.86
N CYS A 18 -0.34 1.86 -13.09
CA CYS A 18 -0.31 2.08 -11.65
C CYS A 18 0.15 3.48 -11.23
N VAL A 19 0.76 4.27 -12.11
CA VAL A 19 1.27 5.62 -11.78
C VAL A 19 0.14 6.56 -11.36
N THR A 20 -0.99 6.52 -12.06
CA THR A 20 -2.14 7.40 -11.79
C THR A 20 -2.94 7.03 -10.56
N ALA A 21 -2.61 5.93 -9.87
CA ALA A 21 -3.19 5.60 -8.57
C ALA A 21 -2.81 6.64 -7.49
N GLY A 22 -1.79 7.49 -7.75
CA GLY A 22 -1.40 8.59 -6.86
C GLY A 22 -0.49 8.16 -5.71
N PRO A 23 -0.41 8.93 -4.61
CA PRO A 23 0.36 8.56 -3.41
C PRO A 23 -0.36 7.46 -2.61
N HIS A 24 0.25 7.01 -1.51
CA HIS A 24 -0.45 6.17 -0.53
C HIS A 24 -1.70 6.89 -0.02
N TYR A 25 -2.72 6.13 0.34
CA TYR A 25 -3.94 6.69 0.88
C TYR A 25 -3.70 7.20 2.31
N ASN A 26 -3.62 8.52 2.44
CA ASN A 26 -3.27 9.22 3.67
C ASN A 26 -4.28 10.34 3.99
N PRO A 27 -5.49 10.00 4.49
CA PRO A 27 -6.50 11.01 4.82
C PRO A 27 -6.14 11.87 6.03
N TYR A 28 -5.16 11.47 6.84
CA TYR A 28 -4.78 12.13 8.09
C TYR A 28 -3.48 12.93 8.01
N GLY A 29 -2.79 12.90 6.87
CA GLY A 29 -1.54 13.64 6.68
C GLY A 29 -0.37 13.15 7.55
N THR A 30 -0.33 11.86 7.86
CA THR A 30 0.74 11.22 8.65
C THR A 30 1.97 10.90 7.79
N GLU A 31 3.09 10.54 8.44
CA GLU A 31 4.23 9.93 7.75
C GLU A 31 3.95 8.45 7.43
N HIS A 32 4.69 7.91 6.45
CA HIS A 32 4.72 6.48 6.14
C HIS A 32 5.22 5.66 7.35
N GLY A 33 4.63 4.48 7.53
CA GLY A 33 5.05 3.55 8.56
C GLY A 33 4.66 2.10 8.26
N GLY A 34 5.14 1.17 9.07
CA GLY A 34 4.69 -0.23 8.99
C GLY A 34 3.25 -0.42 9.50
N PRO A 35 2.61 -1.56 9.19
CA PRO A 35 1.19 -1.79 9.49
C PRO A 35 0.86 -1.82 10.98
N PHE A 36 1.84 -2.01 11.86
CA PHE A 36 1.63 -1.96 13.32
C PHE A 36 2.15 -0.67 13.96
N SER A 37 2.61 0.29 13.16
CA SER A 37 3.05 1.59 13.65
C SER A 37 1.86 2.45 14.07
N SER A 38 2.04 3.22 15.15
CA SER A 38 1.06 4.23 15.57
C SER A 38 1.00 5.43 14.61
N VAL A 39 2.10 5.70 13.91
CA VAL A 39 2.19 6.69 12.83
C VAL A 39 2.43 5.94 11.53
N ARG A 40 1.40 5.93 10.68
CA ARG A 40 1.39 5.32 9.35
C ARG A 40 0.29 5.97 8.52
N HIS A 41 0.34 5.81 7.21
CA HIS A 41 -0.83 6.06 6.39
C HIS A 41 -1.89 4.97 6.62
N VAL A 42 -3.16 5.31 6.29
CA VAL A 42 -4.23 4.30 6.29
C VAL A 42 -3.91 3.19 5.30
N GLY A 43 -3.36 3.52 4.13
CA GLY A 43 -3.03 2.57 3.09
C GLY A 43 -1.75 1.75 3.30
N ASP A 44 -1.00 1.92 4.39
CA ASP A 44 0.25 1.20 4.59
C ASP A 44 -0.02 -0.21 5.17
N LEU A 45 0.02 -1.24 4.31
CA LEU A 45 -0.22 -2.64 4.70
C LEU A 45 1.07 -3.45 4.88
N GLY A 46 2.23 -2.81 4.68
CA GLY A 46 3.54 -3.40 4.86
C GLY A 46 3.98 -4.26 3.68
N ASN A 47 4.45 -5.48 3.96
CA ASN A 47 5.08 -6.35 2.96
C ASN A 47 4.30 -7.65 2.76
N VAL A 48 4.19 -8.08 1.50
CA VAL A 48 3.84 -9.46 1.11
C VAL A 48 5.09 -10.24 0.74
N PHE A 49 5.07 -11.53 1.02
CA PHE A 49 6.19 -12.43 0.79
C PHE A 49 5.87 -13.40 -0.33
N SER A 50 6.65 -13.34 -1.41
CA SER A 50 6.60 -14.32 -2.48
C SER A 50 7.41 -15.56 -2.12
N ASP A 51 6.99 -16.72 -2.62
CA ASP A 51 7.74 -17.97 -2.55
C ASP A 51 8.87 -18.03 -3.61
N SER A 52 9.40 -19.22 -3.89
CA SER A 52 10.41 -19.42 -4.94
C SER A 52 9.87 -19.36 -6.37
N ASN A 53 8.56 -19.53 -6.54
CA ASN A 53 7.85 -19.48 -7.82
C ASN A 53 7.32 -18.07 -8.14
N GLY A 54 7.40 -17.15 -7.17
CA GLY A 54 6.87 -15.79 -7.28
C GLY A 54 5.42 -15.66 -6.83
N GLU A 55 4.84 -16.71 -6.25
CA GLU A 55 3.48 -16.70 -5.72
C GLU A 55 3.45 -16.13 -4.30
N ALA A 56 2.46 -15.29 -4.00
CA ALA A 56 2.28 -14.70 -2.68
C ALA A 56 0.83 -14.85 -2.24
N THR A 57 0.62 -15.25 -0.99
CA THR A 57 -0.69 -15.22 -0.32
C THR A 57 -0.63 -14.19 0.79
N LEU A 58 -1.64 -13.33 0.87
CA LEU A 58 -1.79 -12.34 1.93
C LEU A 58 -3.04 -12.67 2.73
N ASP A 59 -2.85 -12.92 4.02
CA ASP A 59 -3.91 -12.91 5.03
C ASP A 59 -3.55 -11.82 6.04
N HIS A 60 -4.35 -10.76 6.10
CA HIS A 60 -4.02 -9.57 6.86
C HIS A 60 -5.27 -8.93 7.47
N TRP A 61 -5.16 -8.64 8.76
CA TRP A 61 -6.14 -7.85 9.49
C TRP A 61 -5.58 -6.45 9.73
N ASP A 62 -6.41 -5.43 9.48
CA ASP A 62 -6.04 -4.03 9.63
C ASP A 62 -7.19 -3.23 10.28
N SER A 63 -6.86 -2.35 11.21
CA SER A 63 -7.85 -1.54 11.94
C SER A 63 -8.10 -0.16 11.35
N GLN A 64 -7.25 0.31 10.43
CA GLN A 64 -7.40 1.63 9.80
C GLN A 64 -8.16 1.53 8.48
N VAL A 65 -8.07 0.41 7.77
CA VAL A 65 -8.79 0.18 6.52
C VAL A 65 -10.28 -0.04 6.80
N THR A 66 -11.12 0.85 6.27
CA THR A 66 -12.58 0.72 6.32
C THR A 66 -13.16 0.59 4.91
N LEU A 67 -14.26 -0.16 4.79
CA LEU A 67 -15.00 -0.29 3.52
C LEU A 67 -16.20 0.68 3.44
N SER A 68 -16.43 1.46 4.47
CA SER A 68 -17.51 2.44 4.56
C SER A 68 -17.07 3.71 5.31
N GLY A 69 -17.94 4.73 5.27
CA GLY A 69 -17.67 6.02 5.91
C GLY A 69 -16.70 6.91 5.12
N PRO A 70 -16.33 8.07 5.69
CA PRO A 70 -15.58 9.11 4.98
C PRO A 70 -14.16 8.69 4.60
N THR A 71 -13.60 7.68 5.27
CA THR A 71 -12.26 7.15 5.00
C THR A 71 -12.27 5.80 4.28
N SER A 72 -13.40 5.45 3.65
CA SER A 72 -13.51 4.19 2.91
C SER A 72 -12.41 4.08 1.84
N VAL A 73 -11.92 2.84 1.68
CA VAL A 73 -10.98 2.48 0.61
C VAL A 73 -11.68 2.02 -0.67
N ILE A 74 -13.00 1.88 -0.67
CA ILE A 74 -13.75 1.56 -1.91
C ILE A 74 -13.50 2.65 -2.96
N GLY A 75 -13.24 2.23 -4.20
CA GLY A 75 -12.90 3.12 -5.32
C GLY A 75 -11.45 3.61 -5.33
N ARG A 76 -10.62 3.19 -4.37
CA ARG A 76 -9.16 3.38 -4.37
C ARG A 76 -8.47 2.23 -5.09
N ALA A 77 -7.14 2.14 -5.03
CA ALA A 77 -6.41 1.04 -5.66
C ALA A 77 -5.42 0.37 -4.71
N CYS A 78 -5.37 -0.95 -4.70
CA CYS A 78 -4.24 -1.69 -4.15
C CYS A 78 -3.07 -1.63 -5.13
N VAL A 79 -1.84 -1.55 -4.63
CA VAL A 79 -0.60 -1.49 -5.42
C VAL A 79 0.44 -2.39 -4.78
N LEU A 80 1.03 -3.27 -5.60
CA LEU A 80 2.17 -4.11 -5.27
C LEU A 80 3.44 -3.49 -5.82
N HIS A 81 4.50 -3.46 -5.02
CA HIS A 81 5.78 -2.85 -5.36
C HIS A 81 6.89 -3.86 -5.63
N LYS A 82 7.91 -3.42 -6.37
CA LYS A 82 9.06 -4.26 -6.72
C LYS A 82 9.95 -4.57 -5.53
N PHE A 83 10.16 -3.61 -4.64
CA PHE A 83 11.08 -3.75 -3.50
C PHE A 83 10.33 -3.86 -2.18
N THR A 84 11.06 -4.31 -1.16
CA THR A 84 10.63 -4.31 0.22
C THR A 84 10.32 -2.89 0.69
N ASP A 85 9.19 -2.71 1.36
CA ASP A 85 8.89 -1.53 2.15
C ASP A 85 9.74 -1.53 3.44
N ASP A 86 10.51 -0.46 3.66
CA ASP A 86 11.38 -0.25 4.82
C ASP A 86 10.64 0.23 6.10
N HIS A 87 9.32 0.34 6.03
CA HIS A 87 8.41 0.75 7.10
C HIS A 87 8.69 2.14 7.68
N GLY A 88 9.34 3.02 6.91
CA GLY A 88 9.69 4.35 7.36
C GLY A 88 10.95 4.38 8.23
N TYR A 89 11.72 3.29 8.28
CA TYR A 89 12.94 3.15 9.08
C TYR A 89 14.24 3.33 8.29
N GLY A 90 14.14 3.59 6.98
CA GLY A 90 15.29 3.78 6.09
C GLY A 90 16.07 5.09 6.31
N GLY A 91 15.60 5.99 7.18
CA GLY A 91 16.32 7.22 7.55
C GLY A 91 16.36 8.29 6.45
N THR A 92 15.53 8.18 5.42
CA THR A 92 15.44 9.14 4.31
C THR A 92 14.04 9.75 4.20
N ALA A 93 13.93 10.88 3.50
CA ALA A 93 12.63 11.49 3.21
C ALA A 93 11.74 10.57 2.35
N GLU A 94 12.32 9.77 1.45
CA GLU A 94 11.57 8.80 0.64
C GLU A 94 11.04 7.64 1.50
N SER A 95 11.84 7.16 2.46
CA SER A 95 11.40 6.16 3.44
C SER A 95 10.16 6.65 4.21
N LYS A 96 10.17 7.91 4.67
CA LYS A 96 9.02 8.55 5.35
C LYS A 96 7.82 8.82 4.45
N LYS A 97 7.94 8.63 3.14
CA LYS A 97 6.88 8.92 2.16
C LYS A 97 6.28 7.66 1.52
N THR A 98 7.11 6.68 1.21
CA THR A 98 6.72 5.50 0.40
C THR A 98 7.34 4.20 0.90
N GLY A 99 8.10 4.24 1.99
CA GLY A 99 8.83 3.07 2.46
C GLY A 99 9.98 2.65 1.54
N SER A 100 10.38 3.49 0.60
CA SER A 100 11.40 3.17 -0.41
C SER A 100 11.08 1.93 -1.26
N ALA A 101 9.80 1.54 -1.37
CA ALA A 101 9.37 0.29 -2.01
C ALA A 101 9.57 0.26 -3.54
N GLY A 102 9.90 1.41 -4.14
CA GLY A 102 10.29 1.50 -5.55
C GLY A 102 9.14 1.31 -6.55
N PRO A 103 9.41 0.78 -7.75
CA PRO A 103 8.44 0.70 -8.84
C PRO A 103 7.17 -0.10 -8.49
N ARG A 104 6.04 0.32 -9.07
CA ARG A 104 4.73 -0.36 -8.95
C ARG A 104 4.65 -1.47 -10.00
N ILE A 105 4.49 -2.72 -9.58
CA ILE A 105 4.51 -3.89 -10.47
C ILE A 105 3.13 -4.52 -10.70
N GLY A 106 2.14 -4.16 -9.89
CA GLY A 106 0.75 -4.55 -10.08
C GLY A 106 -0.19 -3.59 -9.33
N CYS A 107 -1.39 -3.42 -9.84
CA CYS A 107 -2.42 -2.60 -9.19
C CYS A 107 -3.81 -3.01 -9.63
N GLY A 108 -4.80 -2.74 -8.77
CA GLY A 108 -6.20 -3.03 -9.04
C GLY A 108 -7.12 -2.12 -8.23
N VAL A 109 -8.23 -1.69 -8.82
CA VAL A 109 -9.23 -0.87 -8.14
C VAL A 109 -9.99 -1.73 -7.14
N ILE A 110 -10.23 -1.18 -5.95
CA ILE A 110 -11.03 -1.81 -4.90
C ILE A 110 -12.51 -1.58 -5.24
N GLY A 111 -13.16 -2.63 -5.75
CA GLY A 111 -14.59 -2.64 -6.08
C GLY A 111 -15.45 -3.20 -4.95
N LEU A 112 -16.76 -2.98 -5.05
CA LEU A 112 -17.74 -3.74 -4.29
C LEU A 112 -17.96 -5.10 -4.96
N ASP A 113 -18.21 -6.11 -4.15
CA ASP A 113 -18.59 -7.46 -4.60
C ASP A 113 -19.85 -7.92 -3.84
N ALA A 114 -20.52 -8.96 -4.35
CA ALA A 114 -21.85 -9.41 -3.92
C ALA A 114 -21.83 -10.53 -2.86
#